data_AF-A0A086N0X6-F1
#
_entry.id   AF-A0A086N0X6-F1
#
_cell.length_a   1.000
_cell.length_b   1.000
_cell.length_c   1.000
_cell.angle_alpha   90.00
_cell.angle_beta   90.00
_cell.angle_gamma   90.00
#
_symmetry.space_group_name_H-M   'P 1'
#
loop_
_entity.id
_entity.type
_entity.pdbx_description
1 polymer ?
#
loop_
_entity_poly.entity_id
_entity_poly.type
_entity_poly.pdbx_seq_one_letter_code
_entity_poly.pdbx_strand_id
1 'polypeptide(L)' 'MTDRDRAASCQGPYGGEGDPGDCGDPARFEVARHRRTPLRVCPVHLGPSLLLADAVLWPPVVILIR' A
#
# COMPACT_ATOMS: atom_id res chain seq x y z
N MET A 1 -2.41 -17.51 15.16
CA MET A 1 -3.25 -16.30 14.92
C MET A 1 -2.33 -15.13 14.56
N THR A 2 -1.52 -15.26 13.51
CA THR A 2 -0.38 -14.31 13.30
C THR A 2 -0.09 -14.01 11.82
N ASP A 3 -0.88 -14.58 10.91
CA ASP A 3 -0.68 -14.43 9.46
C ASP A 3 -1.54 -13.30 8.87
N ARG A 4 -2.73 -13.04 9.43
CA ARG A 4 -3.67 -12.03 8.92
C ARG A 4 -3.23 -10.58 9.14
N ASP A 5 -2.55 -10.28 10.24
CA ASP A 5 -2.09 -8.90 10.52
C ASP A 5 -0.92 -8.49 9.64
N ARG A 6 -0.08 -9.45 9.21
CA ARG A 6 1.03 -9.20 8.29
C ARG A 6 0.57 -8.88 6.87
N ALA A 7 -0.64 -9.31 6.50
CA ALA A 7 -1.28 -8.93 5.24
C ALA A 7 -1.90 -7.51 5.29
N ALA A 8 -2.08 -6.93 6.48
CA ALA A 8 -2.68 -5.61 6.69
C ALA A 8 -1.64 -4.49 6.88
N SER A 9 -0.34 -4.82 6.92
CA SER A 9 0.71 -3.85 7.16
C SER A 9 1.04 -3.03 5.92
N CYS A 10 1.41 -1.76 6.14
CA CYS A 10 1.82 -0.86 5.08
C CYS A 10 3.10 -1.36 4.40
N GLN A 11 3.09 -1.39 3.06
CA GLN A 11 4.21 -1.87 2.24
C GLN A 11 5.16 -0.73 1.82
N GLY A 12 5.01 0.44 2.44
CA GLY A 12 5.81 1.62 2.16
C GLY A 12 5.55 2.24 0.78
N PRO A 13 6.28 3.31 0.42
CA PRO A 13 5.97 4.14 -0.74
C PRO A 13 6.31 3.48 -2.08
N TYR A 14 7.12 2.41 -2.08
CA TYR A 14 7.53 1.72 -3.31
C TYR A 14 6.89 0.33 -3.47
N GLY A 15 6.29 -0.21 -2.40
CA GLY A 15 5.66 -1.54 -2.42
C GLY A 15 6.62 -2.71 -2.58
N GLY A 16 7.86 -2.57 -2.09
CA GLY A 16 8.88 -3.62 -2.09
C GLY A 16 8.82 -4.51 -0.84
N GLU A 17 9.55 -5.63 -0.88
CA GLU A 17 9.73 -6.59 0.23
C GLU A 17 10.57 -6.05 1.39
N GLY A 18 10.60 -4.72 1.56
CA GLY A 18 11.15 -4.11 2.76
C GLY A 18 10.26 -4.44 3.96
N ASP A 19 10.84 -4.46 5.15
CA ASP A 19 10.12 -4.81 6.37
C ASP A 19 8.85 -3.94 6.46
N PRO A 20 7.64 -4.53 6.49
CA PRO A 20 6.42 -3.78 6.53
C PRO A 20 6.46 -2.79 7.69
N GLY A 21 6.43 -1.50 7.36
CA GLY A 21 6.49 -0.46 8.38
C GLY A 21 5.25 -0.55 9.25
N ASP A 22 5.43 -0.67 10.56
CA ASP A 22 4.35 -0.50 11.53
C ASP A 22 3.98 0.98 11.61
N CYS A 23 3.24 1.40 10.59
CA CYS A 23 2.69 2.73 10.50
C CYS A 23 1.53 2.75 11.48
N GLY A 24 1.70 3.37 12.66
CA GLY A 24 0.71 3.40 13.75
C GLY A 24 -0.65 4.03 13.42
N ASP A 25 -0.90 4.37 12.16
CA ASP A 25 -2.22 4.73 11.65
C ASP A 25 -3.02 3.45 11.36
N PRO A 26 -4.29 3.33 11.77
CA PRO A 26 -5.11 2.16 11.49
C PRO A 26 -5.66 2.12 10.05
N ALA A 27 -5.75 3.26 9.35
CA ALA A 27 -6.32 3.32 8.01
C ALA A 27 -5.37 2.71 6.96
N ARG A 28 -5.95 2.01 5.98
CA ARG A 28 -5.22 1.34 4.91
C ARG A 28 -5.87 1.61 3.56
N PHE A 29 -5.04 1.78 2.54
CA PHE A 29 -5.48 1.99 1.16
C PHE A 29 -4.85 0.96 0.24
N GLU A 30 -5.61 0.47 -0.72
CA GLU A 30 -5.09 -0.25 -1.88
C GLU A 30 -4.98 0.70 -3.07
N VAL A 31 -3.78 0.78 -3.64
CA VAL A 31 -3.48 1.47 -4.89
C VAL A 31 -3.34 0.43 -6.00
N ALA A 32 -4.21 0.50 -7.02
CA ALA A 32 -4.18 -0.46 -8.12
C ALA A 32 -2.93 -0.30 -8.98
N ARG A 33 -2.37 -1.43 -9.42
CA ARG A 33 -1.17 -1.48 -10.27
C ARG A 33 -1.40 -2.36 -11.51
N HIS A 34 -0.85 -1.96 -12.65
CA HIS A 34 -0.94 -2.71 -13.90
C HIS A 34 -0.12 -4.01 -13.81
N ARG A 35 -0.79 -5.16 -14.00
CA ARG A 35 -0.19 -6.50 -13.97
C ARG A 35 0.61 -6.80 -12.69
N ARG A 36 0.26 -6.16 -11.56
CA ARG A 36 0.84 -6.40 -10.24
C ARG A 36 -0.25 -6.44 -9.18
N THR A 37 0.06 -7.02 -8.03
CA THR A 37 -0.83 -6.96 -6.86
C THR A 37 -1.05 -5.50 -6.45
N PRO A 38 -2.24 -5.12 -5.95
CA PRO A 38 -2.45 -3.78 -5.40
C PRO A 38 -1.44 -3.46 -4.30
N LEU A 39 -1.02 -2.20 -4.23
CA LEU A 39 -0.09 -1.72 -3.22
C LEU A 39 -0.87 -1.24 -1.99
N ARG A 40 -0.63 -1.87 -0.84
CA ARG A 40 -1.26 -1.51 0.45
C ARG A 40 -0.43 -0.51 1.22
N VAL A 41 -1.00 0.65 1.52
CA VAL A 41 -0.30 1.74 2.19
C VAL A 41 -1.15 2.47 3.21
N CYS A 42 -0.50 3.03 4.22
CA CYS A 42 -1.12 3.94 5.18
C CYS A 42 -1.31 5.34 4.58
N PRO A 43 -2.05 6.26 5.24
CA PRO A 43 -2.24 7.62 4.75
C PRO A 43 -0.92 8.37 4.45
N VAL A 44 0.11 8.16 5.28
CA VAL A 44 1.42 8.82 5.13
C VAL A 44 2.11 8.42 3.83
N HIS A 45 2.01 7.15 3.44
CA HIS A 45 2.68 6.65 2.24
C HIS A 45 1.81 6.71 0.98
N LEU A 46 0.53 7.07 1.08
CA LEU A 46 -0.38 7.14 -0.06
C LEU A 46 0.13 8.12 -1.13
N GLY A 47 0.42 9.36 -0.77
CA GLY A 47 0.91 10.38 -1.70
C GLY A 47 2.19 9.95 -2.43
N PRO A 48 3.26 9.59 -1.71
CA PRO A 48 4.48 9.06 -2.32
C PRO A 48 4.24 7.83 -3.20
N SER A 49 3.34 6.91 -2.82
CA SER A 49 3.05 5.71 -3.62
C SER A 49 2.45 6.04 -4.97
N LEU A 50 1.55 7.03 -5.02
CA LEU A 50 0.95 7.47 -6.28
C LEU A 50 1.97 8.08 -7.26
N LEU A 51 3.11 8.55 -6.74
CA LEU A 51 4.15 9.21 -7.53
C LEU A 51 5.37 8.34 -7.82
N LEU A 52 5.71 7.42 -6.91
CA LEU A 52 6.98 6.71 -6.90
C LEU A 52 6.86 5.20 -7.07
N ALA A 53 5.69 4.61 -6.79
CA ALA A 53 5.52 3.18 -6.93
C ALA A 53 5.38 2.78 -8.40
N ASP A 54 6.02 1.67 -8.75
CA ASP A 54 6.01 1.16 -10.12
C ASP A 54 4.62 0.65 -10.52
N ALA A 55 4.29 0.82 -11.80
CA ALA A 55 3.06 0.37 -12.44
C ALA A 55 1.73 0.89 -11.84
N VAL A 56 1.73 1.99 -11.08
CA VAL A 56 0.47 2.63 -10.64
C VAL A 56 -0.36 3.07 -11.85
N LEU A 57 -1.67 2.79 -11.81
CA LEU A 57 -2.57 3.16 -12.90
C LEU A 57 -2.75 4.68 -13.01
N TRP A 58 -2.98 5.17 -14.24
CA TRP A 58 -3.39 6.55 -14.51
C TRP A 58 -4.69 6.57 -15.33
N PRO A 59 -5.80 7.17 -14.83
CA PRO A 59 -5.92 7.82 -13.52
C PRO A 59 -5.77 6.83 -12.34
N PRO A 60 -5.35 7.29 -11.15
CA PRO A 60 -5.15 6.40 -10.02
C PRO A 60 -6.47 5.81 -9.52
N VAL A 61 -6.45 4.51 -9.20
CA VAL A 61 -7.55 3.82 -8.53
C VAL A 61 -7.09 3.50 -7.11
N VAL A 62 -7.76 4.13 -6.14
CA VAL A 62 -7.45 4.04 -4.71
C VAL A 62 -8.69 3.61 -3.95
N ILE A 63 -8.58 2.59 -3.10
CA ILE A 63 -9.68 2.05 -2.31
C ILE A 63 -9.27 2.06 -0.84
N LEU A 64 -10.10 2.66 0.03
CA LEU A 64 -9.96 2.52 1.48
C LEU A 64 -10.37 1.08 1.87
N ILE A 65 -9.50 0.39 2.59
CA ILE A 65 -9.70 -0.98 3.07
C ILE A 65 -9.67 -1.02 4.61
N ARG A 66 -10.21 -2.09 5.18
CA ARG A 66 -10.32 -2.32 6.62
C ARG A 66 -9.23 -3.26 7.12
#